data_AF-A0A661FCR3-F1
#
_entry.id   AF-A0A661FCR3-F1
#
_cell.length_a   1.000
_cell.length_b   1.000
_cell.length_c   1.000
_cell.angle_alpha   90.00
_cell.angle_beta   90.00
_cell.angle_gamma   90.00
#
_symmetry.space_group_name_H-M   'P 1'
#
loop_
_entity.id
_entity.type
_entity.pdbx_description
1 polymer ?
#
loop_
_entity_poly.entity_id
_entity_poly.type
_entity_poly.pdbx_seq_one_letter_code
_entity_poly.pdbx_strand_id
1 'polypeptide(L)' 'MFIKYALIAFFVFTSPLLSADQLVNLTTSDVDSKLTQHALVIDIRTPQEWKSTGIIPGSHPVKFFDQNGKYD' A
#
# COMPACT_ATOMS: atom_id res chain seq x y z
N MET A 1 -32.32 -14.20 23.56
CA MET A 1 -30.87 -14.50 23.32
C MET A 1 -30.45 -14.34 21.86
N PHE A 2 -31.32 -14.62 20.87
CA PHE A 2 -31.00 -14.50 19.44
C PHE A 2 -30.81 -13.05 18.95
N ILE A 3 -31.70 -12.14 19.37
CA ILE A 3 -31.67 -10.71 18.97
C ILE A 3 -30.36 -10.00 19.33
N LYS A 4 -29.78 -10.29 20.50
CA LYS A 4 -28.50 -9.68 20.90
C LYS A 4 -27.35 -10.08 19.96
N TYR A 5 -27.32 -11.32 19.49
CA TYR A 5 -26.30 -11.78 18.54
C TYR A 5 -26.56 -11.23 17.14
N ALA A 6 -27.82 -11.11 16.74
CA ALA A 6 -28.21 -10.47 15.48
C ALA A 6 -27.79 -8.98 15.44
N LEU A 7 -27.97 -8.26 16.55
CA LEU A 7 -27.53 -6.86 16.67
C LEU A 7 -26.01 -6.72 16.64
N ILE A 8 -25.28 -7.61 17.32
CA ILE A 8 -23.80 -7.63 17.28
C ILE A 8 -23.31 -7.92 15.85
N ALA A 9 -23.89 -8.92 15.19
CA ALA A 9 -23.54 -9.25 13.80
C ALA A 9 -23.81 -8.06 12.86
N PHE A 10 -24.96 -7.41 12.97
CA PHE A 10 -25.29 -6.23 12.18
C PHE A 10 -24.25 -5.10 12.37
N PHE A 11 -23.83 -4.84 13.61
CA PHE A 11 -22.84 -3.80 13.91
C PHE A 11 -21.44 -4.10 13.34
N VAL A 12 -21.05 -5.38 13.29
CA VAL A 12 -19.78 -5.81 12.69
C VAL A 12 -19.80 -5.65 11.17
N PHE A 13 -20.91 -6.03 10.51
CA PHE A 13 -21.04 -5.94 9.05
C PHE A 13 -21.12 -4.49 8.53
N THR A 14 -21.51 -3.52 9.34
CA THR A 14 -21.55 -2.10 8.94
C THR A 14 -20.28 -1.32 9.30
N SER A 15 -19.25 -1.97 9.85
CA SER A 15 -18.04 -1.27 10.27
C SER A 15 -17.18 -0.85 9.06
N PRO A 16 -16.81 0.44 8.94
CA PRO A 16 -15.96 0.92 7.85
C PRO A 16 -14.51 0.40 7.95
N LEU A 17 -14.15 -0.22 9.07
CA LEU A 17 -12.85 -0.86 9.30
C LEU A 17 -12.58 -2.03 8.35
N LEU A 18 -13.63 -2.63 7.78
CA LEU A 18 -13.52 -3.74 6.82
C LEU A 18 -13.46 -3.26 5.37
N SER A 19 -13.65 -1.96 5.13
CA SER A 19 -13.57 -1.39 3.79
C SER A 19 -12.11 -1.20 3.39
N ALA A 20 -11.72 -1.78 2.26
CA ALA A 20 -10.46 -1.43 1.62
C ALA A 20 -10.56 0.02 1.10
N ASP A 21 -9.54 0.81 1.39
CA ASP A 21 -9.45 2.16 0.82
C ASP A 21 -9.15 2.08 -0.68
N GLN A 22 -9.59 3.09 -1.43
CA GLN A 22 -9.33 3.16 -2.85
C GLN A 22 -7.87 3.59 -3.10
N LEU A 23 -7.25 3.08 -4.16
CA LEU A 23 -5.97 3.60 -4.63
C LEU A 23 -6.13 5.07 -5.06
N VAL A 24 -5.39 5.94 -4.41
CA VAL A 24 -5.32 7.38 -4.71
C VAL A 24 -3.99 7.73 -5.35
N ASN A 25 -4.03 8.64 -6.32
CA ASN A 25 -2.80 9.21 -6.88
C ASN A 25 -2.29 10.32 -5.96
N LEU A 26 -0.99 10.33 -5.71
CA LEU A 26 -0.32 11.33 -4.88
C LEU A 26 0.50 12.27 -5.75
N THR A 27 0.52 13.54 -5.38
CA THR A 27 1.50 14.51 -5.89
C THR A 27 2.83 14.35 -5.17
N THR A 28 3.89 14.99 -5.68
CA THR A 28 5.20 15.00 -5.00
C THR A 28 5.12 15.60 -3.60
N SER A 29 4.35 16.68 -3.40
CA SER A 29 4.15 17.30 -2.08
C SER A 29 3.39 16.39 -1.10
N ASP A 30 2.46 15.56 -1.60
CA ASP A 30 1.78 14.59 -0.76
C ASP A 30 2.75 13.50 -0.29
N VAL A 31 3.63 13.03 -1.18
CA VAL A 31 4.67 12.04 -0.84
C VAL A 31 5.61 12.59 0.22
N ASP A 32 6.07 13.83 0.10
CA ASP A 32 6.93 14.47 1.10
C ASP A 32 6.24 14.52 2.48
N SER A 33 4.96 14.89 2.51
CA SER A 33 4.16 14.88 3.74
C SER A 33 4.07 13.47 4.35
N LYS A 34 3.88 12.43 3.54
CA LYS A 34 3.82 11.04 4.01
C LYS A 34 5.18 10.52 4.50
N LEU A 35 6.28 10.93 3.86
CA LEU A 35 7.63 10.57 4.29
C LEU A 35 7.92 11.10 5.71
N THR A 36 7.50 12.33 6.03
CA THR A 36 7.64 12.88 7.40
C THR A 36 6.81 12.10 8.43
N GLN A 37 5.73 11.45 8.01
CA GLN A 37 4.90 10.57 8.83
C GLN A 37 5.43 9.12 8.88
N HIS A 38 6.65 8.87 8.40
CA HIS A 38 7.28 7.54 8.36
C HIS A 38 6.46 6.51 7.56
N ALA A 39 5.81 6.95 6.47
CA ALA A 39 5.09 6.05 5.59
C ALA A 39 6.03 5.01 4.97
N LEU A 40 5.53 3.78 4.85
CA LEU A 40 6.21 2.71 4.11
C LEU A 40 6.21 3.04 2.62
N VAL A 41 7.40 3.10 2.01
CA VAL A 41 7.56 3.33 0.57
C VAL A 41 8.07 2.06 -0.09
N ILE A 42 7.28 1.53 -1.02
CA ILE A 42 7.65 0.38 -1.86
C ILE A 42 7.99 0.90 -3.26
N ASP A 43 9.24 0.73 -3.69
CA ASP A 43 9.68 1.09 -5.03
C ASP A 43 9.54 -0.15 -5.94
N ILE A 44 8.54 -0.12 -6.83
CA ILE A 44 8.20 -1.24 -7.74
C ILE A 44 8.83 -1.13 -9.13
N ARG A 45 9.77 -0.19 -9.31
CA ARG A 45 10.47 -0.02 -10.60
C ARG A 45 11.45 -1.16 -10.86
N THR A 46 12.08 -1.16 -12.03
CA THR A 46 13.10 -2.14 -12.40
C THR A 46 14.49 -1.78 -11.83
N PRO A 47 15.40 -2.75 -11.69
CA PRO A 47 16.79 -2.48 -11.31
C PRO A 47 17.53 -1.51 -12.22
N GLN A 48 17.19 -1.49 -13.51
CA GLN A 48 17.81 -0.58 -14.47
C GLN A 48 17.41 0.87 -14.18
N GLU A 49 16.14 1.11 -13.83
CA GLU A 49 15.66 2.44 -13.43
C GLU A 49 16.32 2.90 -12.13
N TRP A 50 16.41 2.02 -11.11
CA TRP A 50 17.11 2.33 -9.86
C TRP A 50 18.58 2.68 -10.07
N LYS A 51 19.27 1.95 -10.95
CA LYS A 51 20.67 2.23 -11.27
C LYS A 51 20.83 3.57 -12.00
N SER A 52 19.84 3.97 -12.79
CA SER A 52 19.87 5.21 -13.56
C SER A 52 19.60 6.45 -12.70
N THR A 53 18.58 6.40 -11.83
CA THR A 53 18.10 7.58 -11.08
C THR A 53 18.39 7.54 -9.59
N GLY A 54 18.78 6.39 -9.06
CA GLY A 54 18.73 6.11 -7.62
C GLY A 54 17.33 5.75 -7.12
N ILE A 55 17.22 5.60 -5.80
CA ILE A 55 15.99 5.28 -5.06
C ILE A 55 15.74 6.30 -3.95
N ILE A 56 14.48 6.41 -3.52
CA ILE A 56 14.11 7.26 -2.37
C ILE A 56 14.78 6.69 -1.11
N PRO A 57 15.46 7.52 -0.29
CA PRO A 57 16.06 7.05 0.96
C PRO A 57 15.03 6.38 1.87
N GLY A 58 15.34 5.16 2.33
CA GLY A 58 14.45 4.38 3.19
C GLY A 58 13.33 3.64 2.45
N SER A 59 13.24 3.71 1.12
CA SER A 59 12.30 2.87 0.37
C SER A 59 12.76 1.42 0.28
N HIS A 60 11.80 0.53 0.07
CA HIS A 60 12.03 -0.90 -0.12
C HIS A 60 11.85 -1.27 -1.60
N PRO A 61 12.94 -1.56 -2.33
CA PRO A 61 12.85 -2.03 -3.69
C PRO A 61 12.25 -3.43 -3.75
N VAL A 62 11.14 -3.58 -4.46
CA VAL A 62 10.45 -4.87 -4.67
C VAL A 62 10.28 -5.10 -6.16
N LYS A 63 10.91 -6.16 -6.67
CA LYS A 63 10.72 -6.59 -8.06
C LYS A 63 9.54 -7.52 -8.15
N PHE A 64 8.62 -7.21 -9.06
CA PHE A 64 7.55 -8.15 -9.42
C PHE A 64 8.05 -9.27 -10.33
N PHE A 65 8.92 -8.94 -11.30
CA PHE A 65 9.44 -9.90 -12.27
C PHE A 65 10.87 -10.37 -11.93
N ASP A 66 11.17 -11.62 -12.30
CA ASP A 66 12.54 -12.13 -12.29
C ASP A 66 13.38 -11.51 -13.44
N GLN A 67 14.67 -11.88 -13.50
CA GLN A 67 15.58 -11.42 -14.56
C GLN A 67 15.18 -11.83 -15.99
N ASN A 68 14.26 -12.78 -16.13
CA ASN A 68 13.74 -13.27 -17.41
C ASN A 68 12.34 -12.72 -17.72
N GLY A 69 11.81 -11.80 -16.89
CA GLY A 69 10.48 -11.23 -17.05
C GLY A 69 9.35 -12.16 -16.59
N LYS A 70 9.65 -13.23 -15.85
CA LYS A 70 8.63 -14.17 -15.32
C LYS A 70 8.06 -13.67 -14.00
N TYR A 71 6.79 -13.97 -13.79
CA TYR A 71 6.04 -13.82 -12.54
C TYR A 71 5.27 -15.12 -12.28
N ASP A 72 5.05 -15.47 -11.02
CA ASP A 72 4.19 -16.59 -10.57
C ASP A 72 3.41 -16.11 -9.33
#